data_AF-A0A844Y2D8-F1
#
_entry.id   AF-A0A844Y2D8-F1
#
_cell.length_a   1.000
_cell.length_b   1.000
_cell.length_c   1.000
_cell.angle_alpha   90.00
_cell.angle_beta   90.00
_cell.angle_gamma   90.00
#
_symmetry.space_group_name_H-M   'P 1'
#
loop_
_entity.id
_entity.type
_entity.pdbx_description
1 polymer ?
#
loop_
_entity_poly.entity_id
_entity_poly.type
_entity_poly.pdbx_seq_one_letter_code
_entity_poly.pdbx_strand_id
1 'polypeptide(L)'
;MGVVAENGCGAIQKANAGEPAETEEEQMSDKSLVTPTFGFELIDQLHAIKLKLAAAGYEGRVKLLQALMATGVHCSADLLESVVAIVGEAEREGWAFLLEEATNEHWTCSPEGEYHAIQG
;
A
#
# COMPACT_ATOMS: atom_id res chain seq x y z
N MET A 1 -62.81 20.34 -47.96
CA MET A 1 -61.96 19.31 -48.60
C MET A 1 -60.55 19.92 -48.70
N GLY A 2 -59.46 19.34 -48.21
CA GLY A 2 -59.29 18.16 -47.36
C GLY A 2 -57.81 18.04 -46.90
N VAL A 3 -57.60 17.49 -45.69
CA VAL A 3 -56.38 16.91 -45.07
C VAL A 3 -54.94 17.24 -45.58
N VAL A 4 -54.09 17.70 -44.62
CA VAL A 4 -52.81 17.09 -44.10
C VAL A 4 -51.80 16.57 -45.16
N ALA A 5 -50.49 16.93 -45.16
CA ALA A 5 -49.42 16.70 -44.15
C ALA A 5 -48.11 17.52 -44.53
N GLU A 6 -46.93 17.52 -43.88
CA GLU A 6 -46.41 17.13 -42.54
C GLU A 6 -44.95 17.65 -42.31
N ASN A 7 -44.43 17.59 -41.07
CA ASN A 7 -43.02 17.48 -40.61
C ASN A 7 -41.89 18.47 -41.02
N GLY A 8 -40.96 18.73 -40.07
CA GLY A 8 -39.61 19.26 -40.34
C GLY A 8 -38.95 20.03 -39.18
N CYS A 9 -37.75 19.65 -38.75
CA CYS A 9 -36.98 20.35 -37.68
C CYS A 9 -35.48 20.44 -38.02
N GLY A 10 -34.81 21.52 -37.57
CA GLY A 10 -33.37 21.79 -37.72
C GLY A 10 -33.03 22.79 -38.83
N ALA A 11 -31.88 23.48 -38.80
CA ALA A 11 -30.83 23.58 -37.77
C ALA A 11 -30.07 24.93 -37.87
N ILE A 12 -29.09 25.15 -36.99
CA ILE A 12 -28.50 26.47 -36.67
C ILE A 12 -27.32 26.87 -37.60
N GLN A 13 -27.11 28.19 -37.74
CA GLN A 13 -26.05 28.87 -38.49
C GLN A 13 -24.61 28.53 -38.02
N LYS A 14 -23.60 28.85 -38.84
CA LYS A 14 -22.19 28.90 -38.42
C LYS A 14 -21.44 30.14 -38.93
N ALA A 15 -20.71 30.75 -38.00
CA ALA A 15 -19.58 31.67 -38.15
C ALA A 15 -18.77 31.57 -36.82
N ASN A 16 -17.49 31.95 -36.69
CA ASN A 16 -16.56 32.56 -37.64
C ASN A 16 -15.11 32.10 -37.34
N ALA A 17 -14.13 32.73 -38.01
CA ALA A 17 -12.68 32.51 -37.91
C ALA A 17 -12.02 32.63 -36.51
N GLY A 18 -10.77 32.14 -36.40
CA GLY A 18 -9.73 32.76 -35.54
C GLY A 18 -9.03 31.85 -34.52
N GLU A 19 -7.72 31.66 -34.69
CA GLU A 19 -6.76 31.21 -33.67
C GLU A 19 -6.22 32.42 -32.86
N PRO A 20 -5.43 32.23 -31.77
CA PRO A 20 -5.47 31.18 -30.75
C PRO A 20 -5.56 31.79 -29.33
N ALA A 21 -5.83 30.96 -28.32
CA ALA A 21 -5.66 31.33 -26.91
C ALA A 21 -5.08 30.17 -26.10
N GLU A 22 -3.89 30.41 -25.56
CA GLU A 22 -3.28 29.85 -24.35
C GLU A 22 -4.03 28.66 -23.70
N THR A 23 -3.59 27.43 -24.02
CA THR A 23 -3.86 26.28 -23.15
C THR A 23 -3.09 26.44 -21.85
N GLU A 24 -3.79 26.93 -20.83
CA GLU A 24 -3.44 26.63 -19.45
C GLU A 24 -3.46 25.10 -19.30
N GLU A 25 -2.28 24.47 -19.23
CA GLU A 25 -2.18 23.09 -18.78
C GLU A 25 -2.54 23.05 -17.29
N GLU A 26 -3.84 22.95 -17.01
CA GLU A 26 -4.36 22.68 -15.68
C GLU A 26 -3.80 21.33 -15.24
N GLN A 27 -2.64 21.37 -14.57
CA GLN A 27 -2.11 20.26 -13.81
C GLN A 27 -3.08 19.99 -12.67
N MET A 28 -4.12 19.21 -12.99
CA MET A 28 -4.87 18.42 -12.04
C MET A 28 -3.87 17.49 -11.36
N SER A 29 -3.26 18.03 -10.30
CA SER A 29 -2.57 17.29 -9.27
C SER A 29 -3.47 16.11 -8.94
N ASP A 30 -2.98 14.90 -9.25
CA ASP A 30 -3.74 13.66 -9.13
C ASP A 30 -3.90 13.34 -7.63
N LYS A 31 -4.82 14.10 -7.03
CA LYS A 31 -5.27 13.99 -5.65
C LYS A 31 -6.10 12.73 -5.58
N SER A 32 -5.39 11.60 -5.61
CA SER A 32 -5.90 10.26 -5.39
C SER A 32 -6.93 10.31 -4.28
N LEU A 33 -8.19 10.27 -4.69
CA LEU A 33 -9.31 10.28 -3.78
C LEU A 33 -9.25 8.94 -3.08
N VAL A 34 -8.69 8.94 -1.86
CA VAL A 34 -8.74 7.81 -0.93
C VAL A 34 -10.21 7.56 -0.63
N THR A 35 -10.85 6.80 -1.51
CA THR A 35 -12.28 6.50 -1.39
C THR A 35 -12.49 5.71 -0.10
N PRO A 36 -13.60 5.93 0.63
CA PRO A 36 -13.87 5.17 1.85
C PRO A 36 -13.77 3.65 1.64
N THR A 37 -14.16 3.17 0.45
CA THR A 37 -14.01 1.79 -0.03
C THR A 37 -12.58 1.24 0.13
N PHE A 38 -11.56 2.00 -0.31
CA PHE A 38 -10.16 1.58 -0.18
C PHE A 38 -9.70 1.58 1.28
N GLY A 39 -10.19 2.51 2.09
CA GLY A 39 -9.97 2.52 3.55
C GLY A 39 -10.52 1.26 4.24
N PHE A 40 -11.72 0.80 3.84
CA PHE A 40 -12.28 -0.46 4.35
C PHE A 40 -11.49 -1.68 3.86
N GLU A 41 -11.06 -1.71 2.60
CA GLU A 41 -10.25 -2.82 2.07
C GLU A 41 -8.91 -2.97 2.82
N LEU A 42 -8.22 -1.86 3.13
CA LEU A 42 -7.01 -1.88 3.94
C LEU A 42 -7.25 -2.41 5.37
N ILE A 43 -8.39 -2.09 5.98
CA ILE A 43 -8.77 -2.60 7.31
C ILE A 43 -9.01 -4.12 7.26
N ASP A 44 -9.69 -4.62 6.23
CA ASP A 44 -9.93 -6.06 6.06
C ASP A 44 -8.64 -6.83 5.75
N GLN A 45 -7.75 -6.26 4.93
CA GLN A 45 -6.41 -6.82 4.69
C GLN A 45 -5.58 -6.87 5.99
N LEU A 46 -5.58 -5.81 6.80
CA LEU A 46 -4.88 -5.77 8.10
C LEU A 46 -5.46 -6.79 9.10
N HIS A 47 -6.79 -6.95 9.17
CA HIS A 47 -7.40 -8.01 9.98
C HIS A 47 -7.02 -9.41 9.49
N ALA A 48 -7.02 -9.66 8.17
CA ALA A 48 -6.60 -10.93 7.60
C ALA A 48 -5.13 -11.24 7.88
N ILE A 49 -4.26 -10.22 7.91
CA ILE A 49 -2.85 -10.36 8.32
C ILE A 49 -2.78 -10.70 9.82
N LYS A 50 -3.43 -9.94 10.71
CA LYS A 50 -3.47 -10.22 12.15
C LYS A 50 -3.89 -11.66 12.47
N LEU A 51 -4.96 -12.15 11.82
CA LEU A 51 -5.45 -13.51 11.99
C LEU A 51 -4.43 -14.56 11.53
N LYS A 52 -3.70 -14.32 10.43
CA LYS A 52 -2.61 -15.21 9.98
C LYS A 52 -1.44 -15.21 10.96
N LEU A 53 -1.03 -14.04 11.49
CA LEU A 53 0.05 -13.93 12.48
C LEU A 53 -0.30 -14.57 13.84
N ALA A 54 -1.58 -14.55 14.22
CA ALA A 54 -2.07 -15.31 15.37
C ALA A 54 -2.02 -16.83 15.11
N ALA A 55 -2.48 -17.29 13.94
CA ALA A 55 -2.51 -18.71 13.58
C ALA A 55 -1.13 -19.32 13.27
N ALA A 56 -0.12 -18.50 12.93
CA ALA A 56 1.22 -18.95 12.54
C ALA A 56 2.04 -19.62 13.66
N GLY A 57 1.66 -19.43 14.93
CA GLY A 57 2.42 -19.92 16.09
C GLY A 57 3.83 -19.33 16.19
N TYR A 58 4.69 -19.96 16.98
CA TYR A 58 6.09 -19.51 17.18
C TYR A 58 6.90 -19.59 15.88
N GLU A 59 7.02 -20.79 15.31
CA GLU A 59 7.88 -21.07 14.15
C GLU A 59 7.51 -20.25 12.90
N GLY A 60 6.21 -20.05 12.65
CA GLY A 60 5.73 -19.24 11.53
C GLY A 60 6.02 -17.74 11.69
N ARG A 61 6.08 -17.23 12.94
CA ARG A 61 6.49 -15.85 13.21
C ARG A 61 8.01 -15.67 13.05
N VAL A 62 8.84 -16.60 13.54
CA VAL A 62 10.30 -16.61 13.31
C VAL A 62 10.61 -16.63 11.81
N LYS A 63 9.97 -17.53 11.04
CA LYS A 63 10.19 -17.64 9.59
C LYS A 63 9.73 -16.42 8.81
N LEU A 64 8.71 -15.69 9.28
CA LEU A 64 8.34 -14.39 8.71
C LEU A 64 9.43 -13.34 8.92
N LEU A 65 9.99 -13.23 10.13
CA LEU A 65 11.09 -12.29 10.41
C LEU A 65 12.32 -12.62 9.56
N GLN A 66 12.71 -13.90 9.48
CA GLN A 66 13.79 -14.38 8.61
C GLN A 66 13.55 -14.03 7.13
N ALA A 67 12.31 -14.16 6.63
CA ALA A 67 11.96 -13.79 5.26
C ALA A 67 12.01 -12.27 5.02
N LEU A 68 11.55 -11.46 5.97
CA LEU A 68 11.60 -10.00 5.86
C LEU A 68 13.04 -9.48 5.89
N MET A 69 13.90 -10.01 6.77
CA MET A 69 15.34 -9.71 6.77
C MET A 69 16.00 -10.11 5.45
N ALA A 70 15.65 -11.28 4.90
CA ALA A 70 16.13 -11.72 3.58
C ALA A 70 15.65 -10.83 2.40
N THR A 71 14.60 -10.02 2.57
CA THR A 71 14.19 -9.02 1.56
C THR A 71 14.96 -7.70 1.64
N GLY A 72 15.91 -7.55 2.57
CA GLY A 72 16.69 -6.31 2.72
C GLY A 72 15.94 -5.20 3.45
N VAL A 73 15.08 -5.55 4.41
CA VAL A 73 14.62 -4.56 5.40
C VAL A 73 15.77 -4.31 6.37
N HIS A 74 16.53 -3.25 6.10
CA HIS A 74 17.64 -2.80 6.95
C HIS A 74 17.10 -2.27 8.29
N CYS A 75 17.88 -2.44 9.37
CA CYS A 75 17.54 -2.12 10.77
C CYS A 75 16.45 -3.01 11.41
N SER A 76 16.81 -3.66 12.53
CA SER A 76 15.87 -4.44 13.36
C SER A 76 14.87 -3.57 14.12
N ALA A 77 15.20 -2.31 14.41
CA ALA A 77 14.23 -1.37 14.97
C ALA A 77 13.10 -1.12 13.95
N ASP A 78 13.44 -0.82 12.69
CA ASP A 78 12.45 -0.58 11.63
C ASP A 78 11.63 -1.84 11.33
N LEU A 79 12.24 -3.02 11.39
CA LEU A 79 11.54 -4.31 11.30
C LEU A 79 10.55 -4.53 12.46
N LEU A 80 10.98 -4.25 13.70
CA LEU A 80 10.16 -4.41 14.90
C LEU A 80 9.00 -3.40 14.91
N GLU A 81 9.26 -2.11 14.63
CA GLU A 81 8.21 -1.10 14.52
C GLU A 81 7.23 -1.44 13.38
N SER A 82 7.71 -1.93 12.24
CA SER A 82 6.83 -2.36 11.13
C SER A 82 5.89 -3.49 11.54
N VAL A 83 6.37 -4.49 12.29
CA VAL A 83 5.52 -5.58 12.79
C VAL A 83 4.61 -5.09 13.92
N VAL A 84 5.10 -4.30 14.86
CA VAL A 84 4.33 -3.76 15.99
C VAL A 84 3.22 -2.81 15.53
N ALA A 85 3.45 -2.01 14.48
CA ALA A 85 2.42 -1.21 13.82
C ALA A 85 1.28 -2.08 13.23
N ILE A 86 1.60 -3.30 12.79
CA ILE A 86 0.61 -4.29 12.32
C ILE A 86 -0.09 -4.98 13.49
N VAL A 87 0.64 -5.61 14.43
CA VAL A 87 0.02 -6.44 15.48
C VAL A 87 -0.57 -5.63 16.64
N GLY A 88 0.08 -4.52 17.01
CA GLY A 88 -0.23 -3.68 18.15
C GLY A 88 0.85 -3.73 19.25
N GLU A 89 1.06 -2.59 19.91
CA GLU A 89 2.08 -2.35 20.95
C GLU A 89 2.15 -3.43 22.05
N ALA A 90 1.00 -4.03 22.40
CA ALA A 90 0.90 -5.06 23.44
C ALA A 90 1.64 -6.37 23.12
N GLU A 91 2.02 -6.64 21.86
CA GLU A 91 2.83 -7.81 21.51
C GLU A 91 4.34 -7.50 21.38
N ARG A 92 4.78 -6.24 21.57
CA ARG A 92 6.15 -5.78 21.28
C ARG A 92 7.24 -6.66 21.91
N GLU A 93 7.14 -6.97 23.20
CA GLU A 93 8.15 -7.78 23.91
C GLU A 93 8.30 -9.18 23.29
N GLY A 94 7.18 -9.79 22.89
CA GLY A 94 7.18 -11.10 22.24
C GLY A 94 7.81 -11.07 20.85
N TRP A 95 7.59 -10.01 20.07
CA TRP A 95 8.21 -9.85 18.75
C TRP A 95 9.67 -9.41 18.80
N ALA A 96 10.08 -8.68 19.84
CA ALA A 96 11.49 -8.37 20.09
C ALA A 96 12.29 -9.66 20.39
N PHE A 97 11.78 -10.52 21.29
CA PHE A 97 12.38 -11.83 21.56
C PHE A 97 12.45 -12.72 20.30
N LEU A 98 11.36 -12.79 19.52
CA LEU A 98 11.33 -13.54 18.26
C LEU A 98 12.35 -13.00 17.23
N LEU A 99 12.73 -11.72 17.29
CA LEU A 99 13.71 -11.10 16.40
C LEU A 99 15.15 -11.36 16.84
N GLU A 100 15.43 -11.38 18.14
CA GLU A 100 16.70 -11.88 18.66
C GLU A 100 16.91 -13.35 18.25
N GLU A 101 15.92 -14.21 18.43
CA GLU A 101 15.96 -15.61 18.01
C GLU A 101 16.13 -15.77 16.49
N ALA A 102 15.35 -15.03 15.69
CA ALA A 102 15.42 -15.09 14.23
C ALA A 102 16.76 -14.61 13.64
N THR A 103 17.52 -13.78 14.38
CA THR A 103 18.82 -13.24 13.95
C THR A 103 19.97 -14.13 14.40
N ASN A 104 20.00 -14.53 15.68
CA ASN A 104 21.05 -15.37 16.29
C ASN A 104 21.42 -16.64 15.49
N GLU A 105 20.45 -17.24 14.77
CA GLU A 105 20.64 -18.48 14.03
C GLU A 105 21.44 -18.30 12.71
N HIS A 106 21.28 -17.17 12.01
CA HIS A 106 21.72 -17.01 10.62
C HIS A 106 22.26 -15.62 10.22
N TRP A 107 22.14 -14.59 11.07
CA TRP A 107 22.43 -13.19 10.70
C TRP A 107 23.20 -12.45 11.80
N THR A 108 24.31 -11.80 11.44
CA THR A 108 24.99 -10.85 12.32
C THR A 108 24.46 -9.43 12.10
N CYS A 109 24.20 -8.71 13.19
CA CYS A 109 23.92 -7.27 13.16
C CYS A 109 25.24 -6.48 13.18
N SER A 110 25.37 -5.47 12.33
CA SER A 110 26.47 -4.51 12.34
C SER A 110 26.31 -3.49 13.49
N PRO A 111 27.37 -2.76 13.89
CA PRO A 111 27.26 -1.64 14.85
C PRO A 111 26.26 -0.54 14.42
N GLU A 112 25.97 -0.44 13.12
CA GLU A 112 25.06 0.50 12.50
C GLU A 112 23.61 -0.04 12.39
N GLY A 113 23.37 -1.31 12.75
CA GLY A 113 22.05 -1.95 12.72
C GLY A 113 21.74 -2.77 11.45
N GLU A 114 22.70 -2.94 10.53
CA GLU A 114 22.49 -3.73 9.31
C GLU A 114 22.66 -5.23 9.56
N TYR A 115 21.75 -6.05 9.01
CA TYR A 115 21.86 -7.50 9.10
C TYR A 115 22.58 -8.09 7.88
N HIS A 116 23.59 -8.90 8.15
CA HIS A 116 24.34 -9.63 7.14
C HIS A 116 24.23 -11.13 7.41
N ALA A 117 23.94 -11.91 6.37
CA ALA A 117 23.86 -13.37 6.50
C ALA A 117 25.25 -13.94 6.85
N ILE A 118 25.30 -14.82 7.84
CA ILE A 118 26.53 -15.47 8.28
C ILE A 118 26.96 -16.45 7.18
N GLN A 119 27.99 -16.08 6.42
CA GLN A 119 28.63 -16.97 5.46
C GLN A 119 29.48 -18.00 6.22
N GLY A 120 29.11 -19.28 6.11
CA GLY A 120 29.85 -20.43 6.65
C GLY A 120 30.81 -21.07 5.64
#